data_AF-A0A553HQ93-F1
#
_entry.id   AF-A0A553HQ93-F1
#
_cell.length_a   1.000
_cell.length_b   1.000
_cell.length_c   1.000
_cell.angle_alpha   90.00
_cell.angle_beta   90.00
_cell.angle_gamma   90.00
#
_symmetry.space_group_name_H-M   'P 1'
#
loop_
_entity.id
_entity.type
_entity.pdbx_description
1 polymer ?
#
loop_
_entity_poly.entity_id
_entity_poly.type
_entity_poly.pdbx_seq_one_letter_code
_entity_poly.pdbx_strand_id
1 'polypeptide(L)'
;MHFVLSFLPAFLLGRNQTLHPGTSSHAIRTIIEDQPEDICYLAPPIKDAQQHTEFFPTYCQVKAYPSMGGVVIGRFTAVQLRQLGLSNIKPAPRSHNEIEEDGLALEMMRQGAHWWPSWQFYVHHYDRLAAQMPYGFHFPPRIYVGYPSSGIGVWVSKFSEDRVEFAENDPAKPYLERIPEDLDAHVNMALNADERCEVLKSFGAKFYDTVEECEDIPKTLDEGYQRGKRYEQLLKKMDDDLYQDRWLEYGMAGIDL
;
A
#
# COMPACT_ATOMS: atom_id res chain seq x y z
N MET A 1 -22.04 -30.51 -12.66
CA MET A 1 -23.39 -29.91 -12.71
C MET A 1 -23.24 -28.43 -12.47
N HIS A 2 -23.36 -27.62 -13.52
CA HIS A 2 -23.29 -26.16 -13.47
C HIS A 2 -24.58 -25.56 -12.90
N PHE A 3 -24.46 -24.54 -12.05
CA PHE A 3 -25.54 -23.58 -11.82
C PHE A 3 -25.00 -22.16 -12.01
N VAL A 4 -25.51 -21.52 -13.05
CA VAL A 4 -25.42 -20.09 -13.32
C VAL A 4 -26.74 -19.48 -12.86
N LEU A 5 -26.69 -18.40 -12.08
CA LEU A 5 -27.87 -17.57 -11.81
C LEU A 5 -27.52 -16.11 -12.00
N SER A 6 -27.93 -15.59 -13.15
CA SER A 6 -28.01 -14.18 -13.51
C SER A 6 -29.38 -13.64 -13.11
N PHE A 7 -29.46 -12.44 -12.53
CA PHE A 7 -30.70 -11.67 -12.49
C PHE A 7 -30.42 -10.16 -12.65
N LEU A 8 -30.86 -9.62 -13.78
CA LEU A 8 -31.26 -8.23 -13.98
C LEU A 8 -32.79 -8.21 -14.08
N PRO A 9 -33.47 -7.11 -13.71
CA PRO A 9 -34.77 -6.79 -14.28
C PRO A 9 -34.69 -5.54 -15.17
N ALA A 10 -35.19 -5.72 -16.38
CA ALA A 10 -35.63 -4.65 -17.26
C ALA A 10 -37.11 -4.33 -16.97
N PHE A 11 -37.48 -3.05 -17.00
CA PHE A 11 -38.85 -2.61 -17.28
C PHE A 11 -38.86 -1.53 -18.36
N LEU A 12 -39.40 -1.95 -19.50
CA LEU A 12 -40.19 -1.31 -20.56
C LEU A 12 -40.91 0.02 -20.18
N LEU A 13 -41.38 0.92 -21.05
CA LEU A 13 -41.30 1.26 -22.49
C LEU A 13 -42.36 2.39 -22.65
N GLY A 14 -42.11 3.47 -23.41
CA GLY A 14 -43.10 4.56 -23.49
C GLY A 14 -42.89 5.69 -24.51
N ARG A 15 -42.73 5.32 -25.79
CA ARG A 15 -43.06 6.01 -27.07
C ARG A 15 -43.06 7.55 -27.24
N ASN A 16 -42.25 7.94 -28.24
CA ASN A 16 -42.18 9.12 -29.12
C ASN A 16 -43.47 9.90 -29.48
N GLN A 17 -43.31 11.21 -29.71
CA GLN A 17 -43.89 11.98 -30.84
C GLN A 17 -43.06 13.24 -31.16
N THR A 18 -42.94 13.56 -32.45
CA THR A 18 -42.18 14.68 -33.05
C THR A 18 -43.08 15.49 -34.00
N LEU A 19 -43.07 16.84 -33.96
CA LEU A 19 -42.76 17.81 -35.05
C LEU A 19 -43.30 19.27 -34.81
N HIS A 20 -42.38 20.24 -34.99
CA HIS A 20 -42.35 21.71 -35.31
C HIS A 20 -43.57 22.49 -35.90
N PRO A 21 -43.49 23.82 -36.24
CA PRO A 21 -42.74 25.02 -35.74
C PRO A 21 -43.60 26.33 -35.63
N GLY A 22 -43.06 27.46 -35.10
CA GLY A 22 -43.56 28.82 -35.44
C GLY A 22 -43.44 29.97 -34.41
N THR A 23 -42.44 30.84 -34.60
CA THR A 23 -42.39 32.32 -34.47
C THR A 23 -42.89 33.13 -33.23
N SER A 24 -41.92 33.88 -32.66
CA SER A 24 -41.92 35.35 -32.39
C SER A 24 -42.22 35.93 -30.98
N SER A 25 -41.16 36.54 -30.43
CA SER A 25 -41.08 37.88 -29.80
C SER A 25 -41.82 38.19 -28.48
N HIS A 26 -41.10 38.29 -27.36
CA HIS A 26 -40.61 39.57 -26.80
C HIS A 26 -39.86 39.38 -25.47
N ALA A 27 -38.96 40.32 -25.19
CA ALA A 27 -37.94 40.32 -24.15
C ALA A 27 -38.49 40.48 -22.72
N ILE A 28 -37.93 39.76 -21.75
CA ILE A 28 -37.93 40.16 -20.33
C ILE A 28 -36.55 39.86 -19.71
N ARG A 29 -35.81 40.96 -19.53
CA ARG A 29 -34.83 41.30 -18.48
C ARG A 29 -34.00 40.19 -17.83
N THR A 30 -32.70 40.24 -18.14
CA THR A 30 -31.58 39.89 -17.27
C THR A 30 -31.73 40.53 -15.89
N ILE A 31 -31.86 39.72 -14.85
CA ILE A 31 -31.46 40.05 -13.49
C ILE A 31 -30.34 39.07 -13.16
N ILE A 32 -29.10 39.56 -13.20
CA ILE A 32 -27.97 38.91 -12.54
C ILE A 32 -28.23 39.16 -11.06
N GLU A 33 -28.81 38.17 -10.39
CA GLU A 33 -28.89 38.17 -8.94
C GLU A 33 -27.62 37.47 -8.44
N ASP A 34 -26.69 38.31 -8.02
CA ASP A 34 -25.43 38.01 -7.37
C ASP A 34 -25.73 37.26 -6.06
N GLN A 35 -25.64 35.93 -6.07
CA GLN A 35 -25.71 35.11 -4.87
C GLN A 35 -24.27 34.84 -4.41
N PRO A 36 -23.89 35.19 -3.17
CA PRO A 36 -22.55 34.92 -2.67
C PRO A 36 -22.40 33.41 -2.49
N GLU A 37 -21.54 32.81 -3.29
CA GLU A 37 -21.08 31.43 -3.11
C GLU A 37 -20.10 31.36 -1.92
N ASP A 38 -20.59 31.69 -0.72
CA ASP A 38 -19.94 31.32 0.54
C ASP A 38 -20.41 29.91 0.94
N ILE A 39 -20.12 28.93 0.07
CA ILE A 39 -19.99 27.56 0.53
C ILE A 39 -18.60 27.49 1.11
N CYS A 40 -18.51 27.74 2.42
CA CYS A 40 -17.34 27.35 3.19
C CYS A 40 -17.08 25.87 2.90
N TYR A 41 -16.10 25.60 2.03
CA TYR A 41 -15.44 24.31 2.00
C TYR A 41 -14.80 24.14 3.37
N LEU A 42 -15.58 23.64 4.32
CA LEU A 42 -15.05 22.92 5.46
C LEU A 42 -14.28 21.77 4.82
N ALA A 43 -12.98 21.99 4.61
CA ALA A 43 -12.04 20.91 4.39
C ALA A 43 -12.39 19.85 5.43
N PRO A 44 -12.71 18.61 5.03
CA PRO A 44 -13.00 17.57 6.00
C PRO A 44 -11.83 17.57 7.00
N PRO A 45 -12.08 17.54 8.32
CA PRO A 45 -11.01 17.49 9.29
C PRO A 45 -10.10 16.33 8.88
N ILE A 46 -8.79 16.54 8.93
CA ILE A 46 -7.77 15.53 8.60
C ILE A 46 -7.92 14.37 9.60
N LYS A 47 -8.92 13.50 9.37
CA LYS A 47 -9.18 12.30 10.16
C LYS A 47 -8.03 11.31 10.03
N ASP A 48 -7.29 11.41 8.93
CA ASP A 48 -6.22 10.50 8.54
C ASP A 48 -4.97 10.58 9.45
N ALA A 49 -4.83 11.63 10.27
CA ALA A 49 -3.69 11.81 11.17
C ALA A 49 -3.96 11.37 12.62
N GLN A 50 -5.19 10.94 12.96
CA GLN A 50 -5.58 10.65 14.35
C GLN A 50 -5.57 9.15 14.70
N GLN A 51 -5.58 8.24 13.72
CA GLN A 51 -5.63 6.81 13.98
C GLN A 51 -4.37 6.12 13.45
N HIS A 52 -3.78 5.25 14.27
CA HIS A 52 -2.69 4.38 13.85
C HIS A 52 -3.19 3.22 13.01
N THR A 53 -4.33 2.66 13.38
CA THR A 53 -4.74 1.34 12.85
C THR A 53 -6.08 1.43 12.13
N GLU A 54 -6.14 0.83 10.95
CA GLU A 54 -7.35 0.71 10.15
C GLU A 54 -7.53 -0.76 9.74
N PHE A 55 -8.71 -1.34 10.02
CA PHE A 55 -8.99 -2.74 9.76
C PHE A 55 -9.49 -2.95 8.33
N PHE A 56 -8.84 -3.88 7.62
CA PHE A 56 -9.25 -4.37 6.30
C PHE A 56 -9.64 -5.86 6.41
N PRO A 57 -10.31 -6.43 5.38
CA PRO A 57 -10.77 -7.82 5.45
C PRO A 57 -9.68 -8.86 5.73
N THR A 58 -8.44 -8.61 5.28
CA THR A 58 -7.33 -9.58 5.35
C THR A 58 -6.13 -9.11 6.17
N TYR A 59 -6.10 -7.86 6.61
CA TYR A 59 -5.00 -7.29 7.39
C TYR A 59 -5.46 -6.05 8.16
N CYS A 60 -4.64 -5.57 9.08
CA CYS A 60 -4.75 -4.23 9.63
C CYS A 60 -3.65 -3.35 9.05
N GLN A 61 -4.02 -2.23 8.44
CA GLN A 61 -3.05 -1.21 8.07
C GLN A 61 -2.66 -0.46 9.35
N VAL A 62 -1.35 -0.26 9.55
CA VAL A 62 -0.85 0.54 10.65
C VAL A 62 0.04 1.65 10.12
N LYS A 63 -0.11 2.85 10.67
CA LYS A 63 0.68 4.06 10.38
C LYS A 63 1.35 4.52 11.67
N ALA A 64 2.64 4.84 11.60
CA ALA A 64 3.39 5.52 12.66
C ALA A 64 4.09 6.76 12.10
N TYR A 65 4.23 7.80 12.92
CA TYR A 65 4.70 9.12 12.53
C TYR A 65 5.97 9.50 13.31
N PRO A 66 7.13 8.96 12.89
CA PRO A 66 8.39 9.17 13.60
C PRO A 66 8.81 10.65 13.62
N SER A 67 9.58 11.03 14.63
CA SER A 67 10.09 12.38 14.90
C SER A 67 10.96 12.93 13.76
N MET A 68 11.63 12.04 13.01
CA MET A 68 12.42 12.41 11.83
C MET A 68 11.55 12.82 10.62
N GLY A 69 10.22 12.74 10.74
CA GLY A 69 9.25 13.09 9.70
C GLY A 69 8.84 11.91 8.83
N GLY A 70 7.96 12.14 7.87
CA GLY A 70 7.39 11.08 7.04
C GLY A 70 6.40 10.19 7.78
N VAL A 71 6.21 8.96 7.29
CA VAL A 71 5.29 7.98 7.85
C VAL A 71 5.78 6.56 7.58
N VAL A 72 5.76 5.70 8.59
CA VAL A 72 5.96 4.26 8.41
C VAL A 72 4.61 3.61 8.22
N ILE A 73 4.44 2.83 7.14
CA ILE A 73 3.17 2.19 6.78
C ILE A 73 3.42 0.69 6.62
N GLY A 74 2.61 -0.11 7.30
CA GLY A 74 2.66 -1.57 7.22
C GLY A 74 1.27 -2.22 7.19
N ARG A 75 1.25 -3.48 6.76
CA ARG A 75 0.06 -4.35 6.78
C ARG A 75 0.35 -5.52 7.69
N PHE A 76 -0.46 -5.67 8.72
CA PHE A 76 -0.17 -6.59 9.81
C PHE A 76 -1.32 -7.56 10.06
N THR A 77 -0.95 -8.80 10.35
CA THR A 77 -1.86 -9.83 10.85
C THR A 77 -2.17 -9.62 12.33
N ALA A 78 -3.17 -10.32 12.86
CA ALA A 78 -3.48 -10.30 14.29
C ALA A 78 -2.28 -10.73 15.17
N VAL A 79 -1.45 -11.66 14.70
CA VAL A 79 -0.22 -12.10 15.38
C VAL A 79 0.76 -10.94 15.50
N GLN A 80 1.01 -10.22 14.40
CA GLN A 80 1.94 -9.10 14.39
C GLN A 80 1.42 -7.90 15.18
N LEU A 81 0.12 -7.60 15.13
CA LEU A 81 -0.47 -6.56 15.98
C LEU A 81 -0.20 -6.84 17.46
N ARG A 82 -0.34 -8.09 17.91
CA ARG A 82 -0.02 -8.47 19.29
C ARG A 82 1.46 -8.27 19.62
N GLN A 83 2.36 -8.60 18.71
CA GLN A 83 3.81 -8.37 18.87
C GLN A 83 4.13 -6.87 18.94
N LEU A 84 3.42 -6.04 18.18
CA LEU A 84 3.52 -4.58 18.22
C LEU A 84 2.85 -3.95 19.45
N GLY A 85 2.22 -4.73 20.33
CA GLY A 85 1.46 -4.22 21.47
C GLY A 85 0.16 -3.49 21.07
N LEU A 86 -0.34 -3.71 19.86
CA LEU A 86 -1.55 -3.08 19.32
C LEU A 86 -2.77 -3.99 19.45
N SER A 87 -3.96 -3.38 19.54
CA SER A 87 -5.22 -4.11 19.57
C SER A 87 -5.56 -4.68 18.20
N ASN A 88 -5.95 -5.96 18.16
CA ASN A 88 -6.50 -6.60 16.97
C ASN A 88 -8.04 -6.57 16.92
N ILE A 89 -8.69 -5.81 17.81
CA ILE A 89 -10.15 -5.74 17.94
C ILE A 89 -10.65 -4.30 17.73
N LYS A 90 -9.92 -3.31 18.25
CA LYS A 90 -10.33 -1.90 18.22
C LYS A 90 -9.24 -1.04 17.60
N PRO A 91 -9.61 0.03 16.87
CA PRO A 91 -8.62 0.96 16.38
C PRO A 91 -7.83 1.62 17.52
N ALA A 92 -6.51 1.72 17.38
CA ALA A 92 -5.65 2.50 18.25
C ALA A 92 -5.49 3.93 17.70
N PRO A 93 -5.64 4.97 18.56
CA PRO A 93 -5.33 6.33 18.17
C PRO A 93 -3.82 6.54 18.05
N ARG A 94 -3.44 7.62 17.36
CA ARG A 94 -2.06 8.08 17.29
C ARG A 94 -1.52 8.50 18.66
N SER A 95 -0.24 8.23 18.94
CA SER A 95 0.41 8.80 20.13
C SER A 95 0.87 10.24 19.85
N HIS A 96 0.74 11.09 20.86
CA HIS A 96 1.32 12.44 20.84
C HIS A 96 2.74 12.46 21.41
N ASN A 97 3.27 11.31 21.82
CA ASN A 97 4.62 11.15 22.31
C ASN A 97 5.54 10.68 21.19
N GLU A 98 6.46 11.54 20.76
CA GLU A 98 7.41 11.25 19.69
C GLU A 98 8.28 10.00 19.95
N ILE A 99 8.63 9.72 21.21
CA ILE A 99 9.43 8.54 21.57
C ILE A 99 8.64 7.25 21.36
N GLU A 100 7.33 7.28 21.65
CA GLU A 100 6.45 6.14 21.38
C GLU A 100 6.25 5.93 19.89
N GLU A 101 6.11 7.01 19.11
CA GLU A 101 6.02 6.95 17.64
C GLU A 101 7.29 6.38 17.01
N ASP A 102 8.47 6.83 17.46
CA ASP A 102 9.76 6.35 16.98
C ASP A 102 9.97 4.86 17.29
N GLY A 103 9.60 4.44 18.51
CA GLY A 103 9.64 3.05 18.92
C GLY A 103 8.70 2.17 18.08
N LEU A 104 7.46 2.62 17.89
CA LEU A 104 6.47 1.92 17.06
C LEU A 104 6.93 1.84 15.60
N ALA A 105 7.44 2.94 15.03
CA ALA A 105 7.94 3.00 13.67
C ALA A 105 9.08 1.99 13.42
N LEU A 106 10.05 1.92 14.34
CA LEU A 106 11.13 0.95 14.26
C LEU A 106 10.61 -0.49 14.32
N GLU A 107 9.73 -0.80 15.27
CA GLU A 107 9.20 -2.15 15.42
C GLU A 107 8.31 -2.57 14.23
N MET A 108 7.54 -1.64 13.67
CA MET A 108 6.80 -1.85 12.43
C MET A 108 7.73 -2.22 11.27
N MET A 109 8.85 -1.51 11.10
CA MET A 109 9.82 -1.81 10.05
C MET A 109 10.52 -3.16 10.28
N ARG A 110 10.79 -3.53 11.53
CA ARG A 110 11.25 -4.89 11.89
C ARG A 110 10.26 -5.98 11.54
N GLN A 111 8.98 -5.64 11.44
CA GLN A 111 7.91 -6.52 11.00
C GLN A 111 7.61 -6.43 9.49
N GLY A 112 8.46 -5.73 8.72
CA GLY A 112 8.36 -5.62 7.26
C GLY A 112 7.62 -4.38 6.72
N ALA A 113 7.30 -3.41 7.58
CA ALA A 113 6.77 -2.11 7.11
C ALA A 113 7.85 -1.24 6.45
N HIS A 114 7.40 -0.25 5.68
CA HIS A 114 8.27 0.66 4.95
C HIS A 114 8.07 2.10 5.37
N TRP A 115 9.16 2.86 5.33
CA TRP A 115 9.15 4.31 5.51
C TRP A 115 8.78 5.01 4.20
N TRP A 116 7.90 6.00 4.30
CA TRP A 116 7.44 6.82 3.19
C TRP A 116 7.60 8.31 3.53
N PRO A 117 7.88 9.16 2.54
CA PRO A 117 8.02 10.60 2.77
C PRO A 117 6.69 11.25 3.17
N SER A 118 5.55 10.71 2.71
CA SER A 118 4.21 11.11 3.12
C SER A 118 3.18 10.03 2.78
N TRP A 119 1.99 10.15 3.37
CA TRP A 119 0.85 9.30 3.03
C TRP A 119 0.44 9.45 1.56
N GLN A 120 0.41 10.69 1.04
CA GLN A 120 0.04 10.97 -0.34
C GLN A 120 1.03 10.35 -1.33
N PHE A 121 2.32 10.36 -1.01
CA PHE A 121 3.34 9.73 -1.84
C PHE A 121 3.17 8.21 -1.89
N TYR A 122 2.86 7.58 -0.75
CA TYR A 122 2.50 6.15 -0.71
C TYR A 122 1.27 5.84 -1.57
N VAL A 123 0.17 6.60 -1.39
CA VAL A 123 -1.08 6.38 -2.14
C VAL A 123 -0.85 6.51 -3.64
N HIS A 124 -0.17 7.57 -4.10
CA HIS A 124 0.12 7.80 -5.52
C HIS A 124 0.82 6.60 -6.17
N HIS A 125 1.90 6.09 -5.57
CA HIS A 125 2.62 4.95 -6.14
C HIS A 125 1.91 3.62 -5.94
N TYR A 126 1.19 3.45 -4.83
CA TYR A 126 0.43 2.23 -4.59
C TYR A 126 -0.77 2.08 -5.54
N ASP A 127 -1.46 3.18 -5.87
CA ASP A 127 -2.56 3.16 -6.84
C ASP A 127 -2.06 2.80 -8.24
N ARG A 128 -0.88 3.29 -8.64
CA ARG A 128 -0.24 2.88 -9.90
C ARG A 128 0.12 1.40 -9.89
N LEU A 129 0.70 0.89 -8.81
CA LEU A 129 0.98 -0.55 -8.64
C LEU A 129 -0.31 -1.38 -8.72
N ALA A 130 -1.39 -0.94 -8.07
CA ALA A 130 -2.70 -1.59 -8.12
C ALA A 130 -3.32 -1.58 -9.52
N ALA A 131 -3.05 -0.52 -10.30
CA ALA A 131 -3.38 -0.43 -11.72
C ALA A 131 -2.45 -1.25 -12.63
N GLN A 132 -1.68 -2.19 -12.06
CA GLN A 132 -0.75 -3.08 -12.78
C GLN A 132 0.38 -2.32 -13.50
N MET A 133 0.77 -1.15 -13.00
CA MET A 133 2.03 -0.54 -13.42
C MET A 133 3.19 -1.34 -12.81
N PRO A 134 4.11 -1.90 -13.60
CA PRO A 134 5.29 -2.54 -13.05
C PRO A 134 6.24 -1.49 -12.46
N TYR A 135 6.87 -1.84 -11.34
CA TYR A 135 7.88 -1.02 -10.68
C TYR A 135 9.23 -1.72 -10.55
N GLY A 136 9.26 -3.05 -10.51
CA GLY A 136 10.47 -3.83 -10.34
C GLY A 136 11.23 -3.44 -9.08
N PHE A 137 12.49 -3.04 -9.22
CA PHE A 137 13.34 -2.62 -8.10
C PHE A 137 13.05 -1.21 -7.57
N HIS A 138 12.19 -0.43 -8.25
CA HIS A 138 11.88 0.93 -7.83
C HIS A 138 10.96 0.96 -6.60
N PHE A 139 10.08 -0.03 -6.46
CA PHE A 139 9.15 -0.11 -5.34
C PHE A 139 9.76 -0.93 -4.19
N PRO A 140 9.52 -0.55 -2.92
CA PRO A 140 9.94 -1.35 -1.78
C PRO A 140 9.39 -2.79 -1.86
N PRO A 141 10.22 -3.83 -1.64
CA PRO A 141 9.77 -5.21 -1.74
C PRO A 141 8.83 -5.57 -0.60
N ARG A 142 7.96 -6.57 -0.81
CA ARG A 142 7.16 -7.16 0.26
C ARG A 142 8.08 -8.01 1.13
N ILE A 143 8.19 -7.66 2.41
CA ILE A 143 8.99 -8.40 3.39
C ILE A 143 8.04 -9.11 4.36
N TYR A 144 8.16 -10.43 4.45
CA TYR A 144 7.49 -11.21 5.48
C TYR A 144 8.49 -11.57 6.57
N VAL A 145 8.16 -11.20 7.80
CA VAL A 145 9.00 -11.49 8.98
C VAL A 145 8.23 -12.37 9.96
N GLY A 146 8.92 -13.35 10.54
CA GLY A 146 8.41 -14.21 11.61
C GLY A 146 9.44 -14.31 12.74
N TYR A 147 9.06 -13.81 13.91
CA TYR A 147 9.83 -13.95 15.14
C TYR A 147 9.27 -15.12 15.96
N PRO A 148 10.05 -16.19 16.23
CA PRO A 148 9.60 -17.30 17.04
C PRO A 148 9.41 -16.88 18.51
N SER A 149 8.53 -17.57 19.23
CA SER A 149 8.22 -17.31 20.64
C SER A 149 9.41 -17.59 21.58
N SER A 150 10.38 -18.39 21.11
CA SER A 150 11.65 -18.61 21.81
C SER A 150 12.48 -17.33 21.96
N GLY A 151 12.23 -16.31 21.13
CA GLY A 151 13.03 -15.09 21.04
C GLY A 151 14.39 -15.28 20.35
N ILE A 152 14.62 -16.45 19.74
CA ILE A 152 15.89 -16.79 19.08
C ILE A 152 15.69 -16.76 17.56
N GLY A 153 16.43 -15.88 16.89
CA GLY A 153 16.46 -15.76 15.43
C GLY A 153 15.20 -15.17 14.80
N VAL A 154 15.19 -15.16 13.48
CA VAL A 154 14.10 -14.59 12.67
C VAL A 154 14.00 -15.29 11.31
N TRP A 155 12.77 -15.53 10.86
CA TRP A 155 12.46 -16.01 9.51
C TRP A 155 12.08 -14.85 8.61
N VAL A 156 12.71 -14.73 7.45
CA VAL A 156 12.50 -13.62 6.51
C VAL A 156 12.31 -14.14 5.09
N SER A 157 11.28 -13.66 4.42
CA SER A 157 11.10 -13.79 2.95
C SER A 157 10.93 -12.41 2.32
N LYS A 158 11.36 -12.29 1.07
CA LYS A 158 11.36 -11.04 0.32
C LYS A 158 10.89 -11.28 -1.10
N PHE A 159 9.87 -10.55 -1.53
CA PHE A 159 9.24 -10.71 -2.84
C PHE A 159 9.01 -9.35 -3.50
N SER A 160 8.83 -9.34 -4.81
CA SER A 160 8.33 -8.16 -5.52
C SER A 160 6.88 -7.85 -5.11
N GLU A 161 6.55 -6.57 -5.01
CA GLU A 161 5.17 -6.10 -4.88
C GLU A 161 4.44 -6.07 -6.23
N ASP A 162 5.17 -6.22 -7.34
CA ASP A 162 4.57 -6.24 -8.67
C ASP A 162 3.60 -7.41 -8.82
N ARG A 163 2.40 -7.09 -9.31
CA ARG A 163 1.33 -8.06 -9.58
C ARG A 163 1.22 -8.42 -11.05
N VAL A 164 1.99 -7.73 -11.89
CA VAL A 164 1.99 -7.90 -13.35
C VAL A 164 2.58 -9.25 -13.71
N GLU A 165 1.96 -9.93 -14.67
CA GLU A 165 2.52 -11.12 -15.29
C GLU A 165 3.52 -10.69 -16.35
N PHE A 166 4.75 -11.20 -16.23
CA PHE A 166 5.83 -10.91 -17.16
C PHE A 166 6.15 -12.16 -17.98
N ALA A 167 6.43 -11.97 -19.26
CA ALA A 167 7.04 -13.03 -20.06
C ALA A 167 8.43 -13.36 -19.50
N GLU A 168 8.93 -14.56 -19.79
CA GLU A 168 10.22 -15.02 -19.26
C GLU A 168 11.38 -14.07 -19.59
N ASN A 169 11.34 -13.48 -20.78
CA ASN A 169 12.35 -12.56 -21.33
C ASN A 169 11.91 -11.08 -21.28
N ASP A 170 10.88 -10.76 -20.49
CA ASP A 170 10.45 -9.37 -20.35
C ASP A 170 11.55 -8.53 -19.69
N PRO A 171 12.02 -7.45 -20.32
CA PRO A 171 13.13 -6.66 -19.79
C PRO A 171 12.75 -5.94 -18.47
N ALA A 172 11.47 -5.64 -18.25
CA ALA A 172 10.97 -5.00 -17.04
C ALA A 172 10.64 -5.99 -15.91
N LYS A 173 10.86 -7.29 -16.12
CA LYS A 173 10.61 -8.33 -15.11
C LYS A 173 11.31 -7.99 -13.79
N PRO A 174 10.63 -8.15 -12.64
CA PRO A 174 11.21 -7.83 -11.34
C PRO A 174 12.42 -8.72 -11.04
N TYR A 175 13.40 -8.12 -10.37
CA TYR A 175 14.60 -8.81 -9.88
C TYR A 175 14.31 -9.78 -8.72
N LEU A 176 13.14 -9.64 -8.09
CA LEU A 176 12.65 -10.55 -7.05
C LEU A 176 11.52 -11.41 -7.61
N GLU A 177 11.40 -12.60 -7.06
CA GLU A 177 10.25 -13.47 -7.29
C GLU A 177 8.94 -12.79 -6.84
N ARG A 178 7.85 -13.19 -7.47
CA ARG A 178 6.51 -12.77 -7.05
C ARG A 178 6.15 -13.45 -5.74
N ILE A 179 5.26 -12.81 -4.98
CA ILE A 179 4.64 -13.41 -3.79
C ILE A 179 3.92 -14.69 -4.24
N PRO A 180 4.19 -15.86 -3.63
CA PRO A 180 3.44 -17.08 -3.89
C PRO A 180 1.94 -16.88 -3.62
N GLU A 181 1.07 -17.38 -4.50
CA GLU A 181 -0.37 -17.09 -4.51
C GLU A 181 -1.05 -17.29 -3.15
N ASP A 182 -0.70 -18.35 -2.43
CA ASP A 182 -1.31 -18.71 -1.16
C ASP A 182 -0.58 -18.19 0.08
N LEU A 183 0.57 -17.52 -0.06
CA LEU A 183 1.40 -17.13 1.09
C LEU A 183 0.64 -16.18 2.03
N ASP A 184 -0.01 -15.15 1.49
CA ASP A 184 -0.79 -14.20 2.29
C ASP A 184 -1.92 -14.91 3.05
N ALA A 185 -2.61 -15.85 2.39
CA ALA A 185 -3.68 -16.61 3.03
C ALA A 185 -3.16 -17.45 4.20
N HIS A 186 -2.07 -18.18 4.00
CA HIS A 186 -1.48 -19.01 5.06
C HIS A 186 -0.95 -18.17 6.23
N VAL A 187 -0.30 -17.05 5.92
CA VAL A 187 0.22 -16.13 6.92
C VAL A 187 -0.91 -15.50 7.75
N ASN A 188 -2.05 -15.19 7.12
CA ASN A 188 -3.24 -14.66 7.81
C ASN A 188 -3.93 -15.68 8.71
N MET A 189 -3.79 -16.98 8.40
CA MET A 189 -4.40 -18.06 9.18
C MET A 189 -3.59 -18.48 10.41
N ALA A 190 -2.33 -18.05 10.53
CA ALA A 190 -1.50 -18.31 11.70
C ALA A 190 -2.11 -17.68 12.96
N LEU A 191 -2.25 -18.46 14.04
CA LEU A 191 -2.86 -18.05 15.29
C LEU A 191 -1.84 -17.51 16.31
N ASN A 192 -0.57 -17.84 16.11
CA ASN A 192 0.53 -17.44 16.97
C ASN A 192 1.84 -17.23 16.18
N ALA A 193 2.86 -16.76 16.89
CA ALA A 193 4.16 -16.40 16.32
C ALA A 193 4.89 -17.61 15.72
N ASP A 194 4.82 -18.78 16.37
CA ASP A 194 5.50 -19.99 15.91
C ASP A 194 4.82 -20.59 14.68
N GLU A 195 3.49 -20.61 14.63
CA GLU A 195 2.75 -21.00 13.43
C GLU A 195 3.08 -20.10 12.25
N ARG A 196 3.20 -18.79 12.46
CA ARG A 196 3.63 -17.85 11.42
C ARG A 196 5.04 -18.21 10.92
N CYS A 197 5.98 -18.52 11.81
CA CYS A 197 7.32 -18.96 11.44
C CYS A 197 7.31 -20.25 10.62
N GLU A 198 6.52 -21.26 11.02
CA GLU A 198 6.39 -22.51 10.27
C GLU A 198 5.76 -22.30 8.90
N VAL A 199 4.78 -21.41 8.76
CA VAL A 199 4.26 -20.98 7.46
C VAL A 199 5.39 -20.39 6.62
N LEU A 200 6.09 -19.36 7.10
CA LEU A 200 7.16 -18.72 6.33
C LEU A 200 8.24 -19.72 5.90
N LYS A 201 8.67 -20.59 6.82
CA LYS A 201 9.63 -21.67 6.55
C LYS A 201 9.14 -22.62 5.46
N SER A 202 7.86 -22.99 5.46
CA SER A 202 7.27 -23.87 4.41
C SER A 202 7.27 -23.22 3.02
N PHE A 203 7.27 -21.89 2.95
CA PHE A 203 7.40 -21.11 1.72
C PHE A 203 8.86 -20.71 1.40
N GLY A 204 9.85 -21.35 2.05
CA GLY A 204 11.25 -21.14 1.75
C GLY A 204 11.87 -19.90 2.38
N ALA A 205 11.26 -19.33 3.43
CA ALA A 205 11.88 -18.24 4.18
C ALA A 205 13.27 -18.62 4.68
N LYS A 206 14.17 -17.64 4.70
CA LYS A 206 15.51 -17.78 5.23
C LYS A 206 15.51 -17.53 6.74
N PHE A 207 16.17 -18.40 7.48
CA PHE A 207 16.43 -18.20 8.90
C PHE A 207 17.72 -17.42 9.11
N TYR A 208 17.71 -16.53 10.10
CA TYR A 208 18.86 -15.80 10.61
C TYR A 208 18.94 -16.03 12.11
N ASP A 209 20.14 -16.34 12.63
CA ASP A 209 20.35 -16.60 14.06
C ASP A 209 20.12 -15.33 14.90
N THR A 210 20.44 -14.17 14.31
CA THR A 210 20.26 -12.85 14.90
C THR A 210 19.60 -11.90 13.89
N VAL A 211 18.81 -10.93 14.36
CA VAL A 211 18.18 -9.94 13.46
C VAL A 211 19.23 -9.05 12.79
N GLU A 212 20.40 -8.91 13.43
CA GLU A 212 21.52 -8.12 12.99
C GLU A 212 22.15 -8.63 11.69
N GLU A 213 22.06 -9.93 11.42
CA GLU A 213 22.53 -10.57 10.20
C GLU A 213 21.58 -10.34 9.01
N CYS A 214 20.33 -9.95 9.27
CA CYS A 214 19.35 -9.71 8.22
C CYS A 214 19.49 -8.30 7.65
N GLU A 215 20.05 -8.18 6.44
CA GLU A 215 20.17 -6.89 5.76
C GLU A 215 18.81 -6.28 5.39
N ASP A 216 17.74 -7.06 5.27
CA ASP A 216 16.41 -6.58 4.88
C ASP A 216 15.65 -5.89 6.03
N ILE A 217 16.09 -6.06 7.27
CA ILE A 217 15.48 -5.45 8.46
C ILE A 217 16.34 -4.28 8.96
N PRO A 218 15.80 -3.06 9.12
CA PRO A 218 16.55 -1.96 9.72
C PRO A 218 16.76 -2.16 11.22
N LYS A 219 17.95 -1.83 11.70
CA LYS A 219 18.33 -1.99 13.12
C LYS A 219 18.00 -0.75 13.94
N THR A 220 18.02 0.41 13.28
CA THR A 220 17.78 1.72 13.85
C THR A 220 16.75 2.51 13.05
N LEU A 221 16.20 3.55 13.66
CA LEU A 221 15.26 4.45 12.99
C LEU A 221 15.91 5.16 11.80
N ASP A 222 17.16 5.62 11.94
CA ASP A 222 17.90 6.27 10.87
C ASP A 222 18.15 5.32 9.69
N GLU A 223 18.53 4.06 9.93
CA GLU A 223 18.65 3.07 8.86
C GLU A 223 17.33 2.89 8.08
N GLY A 224 16.20 2.83 8.80
CA GLY A 224 14.87 2.78 8.19
C GLY A 224 14.56 4.01 7.35
N TYR A 225 14.87 5.20 7.87
CA TYR A 225 14.72 6.48 7.17
C TYR A 225 15.57 6.52 5.89
N GLN A 226 16.85 6.15 5.94
CA GLN A 226 17.73 6.15 4.77
C GLN A 226 17.24 5.17 3.69
N ARG A 227 16.70 4.01 4.08
CA ARG A 227 16.05 3.07 3.14
C ARG A 227 14.83 3.71 2.48
N GLY A 228 13.97 4.37 3.26
CA GLY A 228 12.84 5.14 2.73
C GLY A 228 13.26 6.22 1.74
N LYS A 229 14.30 6.99 2.05
CA LYS A 229 14.87 8.02 1.15
C LYS A 229 15.39 7.43 -0.15
N ARG A 230 16.02 6.26 -0.11
CA ARG A 230 16.45 5.54 -1.32
C ARG A 230 15.25 5.19 -2.21
N TYR A 231 14.18 4.60 -1.64
CA TYR A 231 12.99 4.26 -2.40
C TYR A 231 12.24 5.49 -2.90
N GLU A 232 12.18 6.57 -2.14
CA GLU A 232 11.63 7.85 -2.60
C GLU A 232 12.33 8.33 -3.89
N GLN A 233 13.67 8.27 -3.94
CA GLN A 233 14.41 8.67 -5.14
C GLN A 233 14.11 7.77 -6.34
N LEU A 234 14.01 6.46 -6.12
CA LEU A 234 13.68 5.49 -7.18
C LEU A 234 12.27 5.70 -7.71
N LEU A 235 11.31 5.90 -6.81
CA LEU A 235 9.90 6.12 -7.16
C LEU A 235 9.69 7.44 -7.89
N LYS A 236 10.42 8.50 -7.52
CA LYS A 236 10.40 9.77 -8.28
C LYS A 236 10.89 9.62 -9.72
N LYS A 237 11.82 8.70 -10.01
CA LYS A 237 12.20 8.41 -11.40
C LYS A 237 11.04 7.81 -12.18
N MET A 238 10.18 7.02 -11.52
CA MET A 238 9.00 6.43 -12.14
C MET A 238 7.88 7.44 -12.43
N ASP A 239 8.00 8.68 -11.96
CA ASP A 239 7.11 9.80 -12.32
C ASP A 239 7.62 10.57 -13.55
N ASP A 240 8.82 10.27 -14.05
CA ASP A 240 9.32 10.77 -15.32
C ASP A 240 8.91 9.81 -16.45
N ASP A 241 8.01 10.27 -17.31
CA ASP A 241 7.46 9.47 -18.42
C ASP A 241 8.56 8.94 -19.36
N LEU A 242 9.59 9.73 -19.66
CA LEU A 242 10.68 9.31 -20.54
C LEU A 242 11.56 8.24 -19.89
N TYR A 243 11.80 8.35 -18.58
CA TYR A 243 12.49 7.31 -17.84
C TYR A 243 11.67 6.02 -17.81
N GLN A 244 10.38 6.14 -17.48
CA GLN A 244 9.46 5.02 -17.40
C GLN A 244 9.39 4.27 -18.74
N ASP A 245 9.18 4.97 -19.86
CA ASP A 245 9.09 4.36 -21.18
C ASP A 245 10.37 3.58 -21.54
N ARG A 246 11.54 4.18 -21.29
CA ARG A 246 12.83 3.50 -21.53
C ARG A 246 13.00 2.27 -20.65
N TRP A 247 12.62 2.37 -19.38
CA TRP A 247 12.73 1.24 -18.46
C TRP A 247 11.77 0.11 -18.83
N LEU A 248 10.55 0.42 -19.29
CA LEU A 248 9.60 -0.59 -19.78
C LEU A 248 10.10 -1.28 -21.05
N GLU A 249 10.74 -0.55 -21.96
CA GLU A 249 11.22 -1.09 -23.23
C GLU A 249 12.52 -1.91 -23.09
N TYR A 250 13.44 -1.47 -22.23
CA TYR A 250 14.81 -2.00 -22.17
C TYR A 250 15.22 -2.54 -20.79
N GLY A 251 14.39 -2.38 -19.77
CA GLY A 251 14.66 -2.88 -18.44
C GLY A 251 15.89 -2.23 -17.81
N MET A 252 16.66 -3.03 -17.06
CA MET A 252 17.94 -2.60 -16.49
C MET A 252 19.00 -2.23 -17.53
N ALA A 253 18.89 -2.75 -18.76
CA ALA A 253 19.89 -2.53 -19.81
C ALA A 253 19.77 -1.15 -20.47
N GLY A 254 18.63 -0.47 -20.33
CA GLY A 254 18.39 0.88 -20.88
C GLY A 254 18.60 2.02 -19.88
N ILE A 255 19.14 1.72 -18.69
CA ILE A 255 19.42 2.74 -17.67
C ILE A 255 20.88 3.19 -17.83
N ASP A 256 21.09 4.33 -18.50
CA ASP A 256 22.34 5.07 -18.38
C ASP A 256 22.42 5.64 -16.94
N LEU A 257 23.35 5.10 -16.15
CA LEU A 257 23.59 5.49 -14.75
C LEU A 257 24.32 6.83 -14.62
#